data_AF-A0A239F402-F1
#
_entry.id   AF-A0A239F402-F1
#
_cell.length_a   1.000
_cell.length_b   1.000
_cell.length_c   1.000
_cell.angle_alpha   90.00
_cell.angle_beta   90.00
_cell.angle_gamma   90.00
#
_symmetry.space_group_name_H-M   'P 1'
#
loop_
_entity.id
_entity.type
_entity.pdbx_description
1 polymer ?
#
loop_
_entity_poly.entity_id
_entity_poly.type
_entity_poly.pdbx_seq_one_letter_code
_entity_poly.pdbx_strand_id
1 'polypeptide(L)'
;MPLNFAEIPTAGGGWLKPNELKDALAIMVEVKSYEPQRPTPNGPKDSALCDVTVFKDKAALDALSPEINQGMRIEQTILARDLSGLVGSATIVQITQIPPKRPGAHPAWVWRPVSDAMVRQAVMNYAEQREAAVNAAVAEAPDFD
;
A
#
# COMPACT_ATOMS: atom_id res chain seq x y z
N MET A 1 -4.84 -29.12 -18.56
CA MET A 1 -4.39 -28.27 -17.44
C MET A 1 -4.07 -26.90 -18.01
N PRO A 2 -4.85 -25.84 -17.69
CA PRO A 2 -4.44 -24.49 -18.02
C PRO A 2 -3.11 -24.15 -17.31
N LEU A 3 -2.25 -23.39 -17.99
CA LEU A 3 -0.99 -22.92 -17.42
C LEU A 3 -1.27 -21.85 -16.37
N ASN A 4 -0.88 -22.09 -15.12
CA ASN A 4 -0.86 -21.07 -14.07
C ASN A 4 0.40 -20.22 -14.26
N PHE A 5 0.21 -18.95 -14.64
CA PHE A 5 1.29 -17.99 -14.75
C PHE A 5 1.52 -17.36 -13.36
N ALA A 6 2.68 -17.65 -12.76
CA ALA A 6 3.14 -16.92 -11.59
C ALA A 6 3.90 -15.67 -12.06
N GLU A 7 3.52 -14.49 -11.56
CA GLU A 7 4.25 -13.26 -11.85
C GLU A 7 5.53 -13.21 -11.01
N ILE A 8 6.64 -12.82 -11.64
CA ILE A 8 7.88 -12.52 -10.91
C ILE A 8 7.60 -11.27 -10.06
N PRO A 9 7.87 -11.28 -8.74
CA PRO A 9 7.76 -10.09 -7.91
C PRO A 9 8.70 -9.02 -8.45
N THR A 10 8.17 -8.07 -9.20
CA THR A 10 8.97 -6.94 -9.66
C THR A 10 9.04 -5.95 -8.52
N ALA A 11 10.25 -5.63 -8.06
CA ALA A 11 10.52 -4.42 -7.29
C ALA A 11 10.37 -3.16 -8.18
N GLY A 12 9.32 -3.15 -9.01
CA GLY A 12 9.06 -2.22 -10.11
C GLY A 12 7.86 -1.31 -9.85
N GLY A 13 7.17 -1.44 -8.71
CA GLY A 13 6.00 -0.62 -8.32
C GLY A 13 6.28 0.89 -8.15
N GLY A 14 7.47 1.35 -8.50
CA GLY A 14 7.84 2.75 -8.49
C GLY A 14 7.92 3.33 -7.08
N TRP A 15 7.80 4.66 -7.03
CA TRP A 15 7.82 5.44 -5.81
C TRP A 15 6.42 5.94 -5.50
N LEU A 16 6.02 5.88 -4.23
CA LEU A 16 4.80 6.53 -3.79
C LEU A 16 4.90 8.03 -4.04
N LYS A 17 3.92 8.58 -4.75
CA LYS A 17 3.74 10.00 -4.98
C LYS A 17 2.49 10.47 -4.23
N PRO A 18 2.62 10.95 -2.98
CA PRO A 18 1.46 11.30 -2.14
C PRO A 18 0.49 12.30 -2.77
N ASN A 19 0.98 13.22 -3.61
CA ASN A 19 0.13 14.20 -4.29
C ASN A 19 -0.85 13.57 -5.29
N GLU A 20 -0.52 12.42 -5.88
CA GLU A 20 -1.40 11.70 -6.82
C GLU A 20 -2.49 10.90 -6.06
N LEU A 21 -2.32 10.70 -4.75
CA LEU A 21 -3.18 9.85 -3.92
C LEU A 21 -3.95 10.62 -2.83
N LYS A 22 -3.72 11.93 -2.69
CA LYS A 22 -4.30 12.76 -1.61
C LYS A 22 -5.83 12.80 -1.62
N ASP A 23 -6.43 12.60 -2.79
CA ASP A 23 -7.88 12.64 -3.01
C ASP A 23 -8.50 11.22 -3.04
N ALA A 24 -7.70 10.18 -2.80
CA ALA A 24 -8.20 8.81 -2.76
C ALA A 24 -9.13 8.60 -1.56
N LEU A 25 -10.27 7.93 -1.80
CA LEU A 25 -11.22 7.57 -0.76
C LEU A 25 -10.58 6.69 0.32
N ALA A 26 -9.82 5.67 -0.08
CA ALA A 26 -9.09 4.80 0.83
C ALA A 26 -7.86 4.19 0.16
N ILE A 27 -6.84 3.91 0.96
CA ILE A 27 -5.60 3.24 0.54
C ILE A 27 -5.34 2.11 1.52
N MET A 28 -5.24 0.88 1.01
CA MET A 28 -4.72 -0.25 1.77
C MET A 28 -3.23 -0.37 1.50
N VAL A 29 -2.43 -0.39 2.57
CA VAL A 29 -0.97 -0.50 2.51
C VAL A 29 -0.57 -1.79 3.21
N GLU A 30 0.02 -2.71 2.47
CA GLU A 30 0.54 -3.98 2.97
C GLU A 30 2.06 -3.90 3.05
N VAL A 31 2.61 -3.80 4.26
CA VAL A 31 4.03 -3.54 4.46
C VAL A 31 4.81 -4.85 4.41
N LYS A 32 5.68 -5.01 3.41
CA LYS A 32 6.47 -6.23 3.22
C LYS A 32 7.80 -6.16 3.96
N SER A 33 8.49 -5.02 3.89
CA SER A 33 9.75 -4.80 4.59
C SER A 33 10.00 -3.33 4.88
N TYR A 34 10.90 -3.07 5.83
CA TYR A 34 11.34 -1.75 6.21
C TYR A 34 12.86 -1.73 6.36
N GLU A 35 13.53 -0.80 5.68
CA GLU A 35 14.97 -0.61 5.68
C GLU A 35 15.27 0.78 6.29
N PRO A 36 15.72 0.86 7.55
CA PRO A 36 16.12 2.14 8.14
C PRO A 36 17.42 2.64 7.50
N GLN A 37 17.51 3.94 7.23
CA GLN A 37 18.73 4.60 6.75
C GLN A 37 19.38 3.92 5.52
N ARG A 38 18.56 3.40 4.61
CA ARG A 38 19.03 2.79 3.37
C ARG A 38 19.86 3.81 2.56
N PRO A 39 21.07 3.46 2.10
CA PRO A 39 21.87 4.36 1.27
C PRO A 39 21.14 4.73 -0.03
N THR A 40 21.00 6.03 -0.30
CA THR A 40 20.48 6.54 -1.59
C THR A 40 21.40 7.65 -2.12
N PRO A 41 21.32 8.00 -3.42
CA PRO A 41 22.11 9.11 -3.99
C PRO A 41 21.90 10.46 -3.29
N ASN A 42 20.75 10.64 -2.63
CA ASN A 42 20.39 11.89 -1.94
C ASN A 42 20.59 11.79 -0.42
N GLY A 43 21.40 10.84 0.04
CA GLY A 43 21.64 10.54 1.45
C GLY A 43 20.82 9.36 1.97
N PRO A 44 21.11 8.88 3.20
CA PRO A 44 20.36 7.79 3.83
C PRO A 44 18.88 8.14 4.00
N LYS A 45 18.00 7.19 3.69
CA LYS A 45 16.55 7.33 3.89
C LYS A 45 15.94 6.07 4.46
N ASP A 46 14.93 6.25 5.29
CA ASP A 46 14.05 5.16 5.68
C ASP A 46 13.20 4.75 4.47
N SER A 47 13.13 3.45 4.17
CA SER A 47 12.43 2.92 3.01
C SER A 47 11.51 1.78 3.44
N ALA A 48 10.21 1.90 3.16
CA ALA A 48 9.28 0.79 3.29
C ALA A 48 8.97 0.23 1.89
N LEU A 49 9.00 -1.10 1.75
CA LEU A 49 8.51 -1.81 0.57
C LEU A 49 7.09 -2.30 0.87
N CYS A 50 6.14 -1.89 0.05
CA CYS A 50 4.72 -2.17 0.27
C CYS A 50 4.01 -2.60 -1.02
N ASP A 51 2.94 -3.37 -0.87
CA ASP A 51 1.88 -3.40 -1.87
C ASP A 51 0.84 -2.35 -1.49
N VAL A 52 0.41 -1.55 -2.47
CA VAL A 52 -0.49 -0.43 -2.25
C VAL A 52 -1.71 -0.60 -3.14
N THR A 53 -2.88 -0.73 -2.50
CA THR A 53 -4.17 -0.82 -3.18
C THR A 53 -4.93 0.48 -2.96
N VAL A 54 -5.31 1.16 -4.03
CA VAL A 54 -5.93 2.49 -4.00
C VAL A 54 -7.37 2.43 -4.50
N PHE A 55 -8.29 2.86 -3.65
CA PHE A 55 -9.68 3.11 -4.01
C PHE A 55 -9.85 4.62 -4.19
N LYS A 56 -9.86 5.06 -5.46
CA LYS A 56 -9.90 6.48 -5.80
C LYS A 56 -11.20 7.13 -5.35
N ASP A 57 -12.32 6.47 -5.61
CA ASP A 57 -13.65 6.96 -5.30
C ASP A 57 -14.58 5.83 -4.83
N LYS A 58 -15.83 6.20 -4.55
CA LYS A 58 -16.85 5.25 -4.09
C LYS A 58 -17.23 4.24 -5.17
N ALA A 59 -17.18 4.61 -6.44
CA ALA A 59 -17.53 3.71 -7.54
C ALA A 59 -16.48 2.59 -7.68
N ALA A 60 -15.19 2.92 -7.59
CA ALA A 60 -14.11 1.94 -7.57
C ALA A 60 -14.21 0.98 -6.37
N LEU A 61 -14.60 1.50 -5.21
CA LEU A 61 -14.82 0.70 -4.01
C LEU A 61 -16.01 -0.26 -4.16
N ASP A 62 -17.14 0.23 -4.67
CA ASP A 62 -18.35 -0.57 -4.84
C ASP A 62 -18.21 -1.64 -5.92
N ALA A 63 -17.48 -1.33 -6.98
CA ALA A 63 -17.15 -2.27 -8.04
C ALA A 63 -15.98 -3.21 -7.70
N LEU A 64 -15.38 -3.09 -6.51
CA LEU A 64 -14.20 -3.85 -6.09
C LEU A 64 -13.06 -3.81 -7.13
N SER A 65 -12.86 -2.63 -7.74
CA SER A 65 -11.90 -2.41 -8.84
C SER A 65 -10.83 -1.38 -8.47
N PRO A 66 -10.00 -1.66 -7.44
CA PRO A 66 -8.94 -0.73 -7.05
C PRO A 66 -7.78 -0.73 -8.04
N GLU A 67 -6.97 0.32 -7.96
CA GLU A 67 -5.63 0.33 -8.55
C GLU A 67 -4.67 -0.41 -7.61
N ILE A 68 -4.01 -1.46 -8.10
CA ILE A 68 -3.07 -2.27 -7.33
C ILE A 68 -1.66 -1.98 -7.82
N ASN A 69 -0.79 -1.57 -6.90
CA ASN A 69 0.62 -1.32 -7.16
C ASN A 69 1.47 -2.18 -6.23
N GLN A 70 2.06 -3.24 -6.77
CA GLN A 70 2.88 -4.17 -6.00
C GLN A 70 4.35 -3.73 -5.95
N GLY A 71 5.01 -3.97 -4.80
CA GLY A 71 6.43 -3.65 -4.63
C GLY A 71 6.76 -2.16 -4.74
N MET A 72 5.83 -1.29 -4.34
CA MET A 72 6.05 0.16 -4.29
C MET A 72 6.95 0.53 -3.12
N ARG A 73 7.89 1.47 -3.36
CA ARG A 73 8.73 2.01 -2.29
C ARG A 73 8.18 3.34 -1.76
N ILE A 74 8.15 3.45 -0.44
CA ILE A 74 7.74 4.64 0.32
C ILE A 74 8.97 5.17 1.06
N GLU A 75 9.41 6.39 0.72
CA GLU A 75 10.63 7.01 1.25
C GLU A 75 10.41 8.40 1.86
N GLN A 76 9.18 8.92 1.84
CA GLN A 76 8.88 10.17 2.54
C GLN A 76 9.02 9.92 4.03
N THR A 77 9.90 10.67 4.71
CA THR A 77 10.39 10.37 6.06
C THR A 77 9.30 9.98 7.06
N ILE A 78 8.21 10.76 7.14
CA ILE A 78 7.13 10.47 8.08
C ILE A 78 6.33 9.24 7.63
N LEU A 79 5.97 9.16 6.35
CA LEU A 79 5.21 8.04 5.80
C LEU A 79 5.95 6.71 5.96
N ALA A 80 7.24 6.67 5.66
CA ALA A 80 8.06 5.47 5.76
C ALA A 80 8.25 5.03 7.23
N ARG A 81 8.63 5.97 8.11
CA ARG A 81 8.87 5.68 9.52
C ARG A 81 7.63 5.14 10.23
N ASP A 82 6.46 5.72 9.95
CA ASP A 82 5.20 5.31 10.58
C ASP A 82 4.77 3.88 10.18
N LEU A 83 5.32 3.32 9.09
CA LEU A 83 5.10 1.94 8.65
C LEU A 83 6.06 0.91 9.26
N SER A 84 7.13 1.35 9.95
CA SER A 84 8.16 0.45 10.50
C SER A 84 7.61 -0.60 11.47
N GLY A 85 6.59 -0.26 12.25
CA GLY A 85 5.92 -1.18 13.19
C GLY A 85 4.85 -2.07 12.57
N LEU A 86 4.61 -1.96 11.25
CA LEU A 86 3.53 -2.66 10.54
C LEU A 86 4.07 -3.70 9.55
N VAL A 87 5.37 -4.02 9.58
CA VAL A 87 5.96 -5.06 8.72
C VAL A 87 5.23 -6.39 8.91
N GLY A 88 4.79 -6.98 7.79
CA GLY A 88 3.97 -8.21 7.78
C GLY A 88 2.49 -7.98 8.03
N SER A 89 2.04 -6.73 8.17
CA SER A 89 0.65 -6.35 8.39
C SER A 89 0.13 -5.40 7.31
N ALA A 90 -1.20 -5.26 7.26
CA ALA A 90 -1.89 -4.30 6.40
C ALA A 90 -2.53 -3.17 7.22
N THR A 91 -2.61 -1.98 6.65
CA THR A 91 -3.33 -0.83 7.24
C THR A 91 -4.19 -0.12 6.20
N ILE A 92 -5.31 0.47 6.64
CA ILE A 92 -6.25 1.20 5.79
C ILE A 92 -6.21 2.68 6.17
N VAL A 93 -5.78 3.51 5.23
CA VAL A 93 -5.41 4.91 5.47
C VAL A 93 -5.84 5.83 4.33
N GLN A 94 -5.82 7.13 4.61
CA GLN A 94 -5.80 8.22 3.66
C GLN A 94 -4.49 8.98 3.80
N ILE A 95 -4.13 9.72 2.75
CA ILE A 95 -2.97 10.62 2.76
C ILE A 95 -3.46 12.04 2.95
N THR A 96 -2.83 12.78 3.86
CA THR A 96 -3.09 14.22 4.02
C THR A 96 -1.79 14.97 4.29
N GLN A 97 -1.86 16.30 4.32
CA GLN A 97 -0.75 17.16 4.72
C GLN A 97 -0.97 17.74 6.11
N ILE A 98 0.11 17.88 6.86
CA ILE A 98 0.14 18.72 8.06
C ILE A 98 0.91 20.02 7.77
N PRO A 99 0.48 21.15 8.36
CA PRO A 99 1.22 22.41 8.23
C PRO A 99 2.68 22.27 8.68
N PRO A 100 3.60 23.01 8.04
CA PRO A 100 5.00 23.02 8.45
C PRO A 100 5.16 23.59 9.86
N LYS A 101 6.02 22.98 10.67
CA LYS A 101 6.33 23.46 12.03
C LYS A 101 7.35 24.60 12.06
N ARG A 102 8.05 24.87 10.95
CA ARG A 102 9.11 25.88 10.86
C ARG A 102 8.84 26.83 9.69
N PRO A 103 9.11 28.14 9.84
CA PRO A 103 9.03 29.09 8.73
C PRO A 103 9.88 28.62 7.54
N GLY A 104 9.32 28.66 6.33
CA GLY A 104 10.00 28.27 5.09
C GLY A 104 10.02 26.77 4.78
N ALA A 105 9.51 25.90 5.65
CA ALA A 105 9.40 24.47 5.37
C ALA A 105 8.13 24.13 4.57
N HIS A 106 8.17 23.06 3.79
CA HIS A 106 7.00 22.55 3.07
C HIS A 106 6.08 21.72 3.99
N PRO A 107 4.76 21.66 3.69
CA PRO A 107 3.86 20.74 4.38
C PRO A 107 4.35 19.29 4.28
N ALA A 108 4.17 18.53 5.35
CA ALA A 108 4.58 17.12 5.39
C ALA A 108 3.38 16.20 5.13
N TRP A 109 3.58 15.17 4.32
CA TRP A 109 2.59 14.13 4.08
C TRP A 109 2.53 13.16 5.26
N VAL A 110 1.33 12.80 5.69
CA VAL A 110 1.09 11.87 6.79
C VAL A 110 -0.05 10.90 6.46
N TRP A 111 0.02 9.71 7.05
CA TRP A 111 -1.10 8.78 7.07
C TRP A 111 -2.18 9.25 8.04
N ARG A 112 -3.44 9.05 7.65
CA ARG A 112 -4.60 9.17 8.55
C ARG A 112 -5.45 7.91 8.44
N PRO A 113 -6.00 7.40 9.55
CA PRO A 113 -6.96 6.32 9.45
C PRO A 113 -8.19 6.80 8.69
N VAL A 114 -8.75 5.94 7.84
CA VAL A 114 -10.08 6.18 7.27
C VAL A 114 -11.09 6.20 8.42
N SER A 115 -11.82 7.31 8.60
CA SER A 115 -12.80 7.44 9.71
C SER A 115 -14.14 6.77 9.41
N ASP A 116 -14.51 6.66 8.13
CA ASP A 116 -15.74 6.02 7.70
C ASP A 116 -15.67 4.49 7.86
N ALA A 117 -16.49 3.95 8.77
CA ALA A 117 -16.54 2.53 9.07
C ALA A 117 -17.03 1.68 7.89
N MET A 118 -17.95 2.21 7.06
CA MET A 118 -18.46 1.50 5.89
C MET A 118 -17.38 1.38 4.81
N VAL A 119 -16.62 2.45 4.60
CA VAL A 119 -15.46 2.42 3.68
C VAL A 119 -14.43 1.42 4.17
N ARG A 120 -14.09 1.44 5.47
CA ARG A 120 -13.14 0.47 6.04
C ARG A 120 -13.61 -0.97 5.88
N GLN A 121 -14.87 -1.26 6.18
CA GLN A 121 -15.42 -2.61 6.05
C GLN A 121 -15.41 -3.07 4.59
N ALA A 122 -15.74 -2.20 3.63
CA ALA A 122 -15.68 -2.55 2.21
C ALA A 122 -14.26 -2.90 1.75
N VAL A 123 -13.24 -2.16 2.21
CA VAL A 123 -11.83 -2.49 1.93
C VAL A 123 -11.41 -3.81 2.58
N MET A 124 -11.87 -4.10 3.80
CA MET A 124 -11.63 -5.40 4.46
C MET A 124 -12.27 -6.55 3.67
N ASN A 125 -13.52 -6.40 3.25
CA ASN A 125 -14.23 -7.40 2.45
C ASN A 125 -13.50 -7.66 1.12
N TYR A 126 -12.97 -6.62 0.48
CA TYR A 126 -12.14 -6.78 -0.71
C TYR A 126 -10.89 -7.63 -0.42
N ALA A 127 -10.18 -7.34 0.66
CA ALA A 127 -8.99 -8.10 1.04
C ALA A 127 -9.32 -9.57 1.32
N GLU A 128 -10.39 -9.86 2.06
CA GLU A 128 -10.84 -11.22 2.33
C GLU A 128 -11.19 -12.00 1.06
N GLN A 129 -11.88 -11.37 0.10
CA GLN A 129 -12.20 -11.99 -1.19
C GLN A 129 -10.95 -12.27 -2.01
N ARG A 130 -9.99 -11.33 -2.02
CA ARG A 130 -8.70 -11.50 -2.70
C ARG A 130 -7.92 -12.68 -2.12
N GLU A 131 -7.80 -12.76 -0.80
CA GLU A 131 -7.10 -13.86 -0.13
C GLU A 131 -7.80 -15.21 -0.34
N ALA A 132 -9.15 -15.24 -0.32
CA ALA A 132 -9.90 -16.45 -0.60
C ALA A 132 -9.66 -16.96 -2.03
N ALA A 133 -9.59 -16.06 -3.02
CA ALA A 133 -9.29 -16.42 -4.40
C ALA A 133 -7.86 -16.96 -4.57
N VAL A 134 -6.88 -16.36 -3.89
CA VAL A 134 -5.50 -16.86 -3.88
C VAL A 134 -5.42 -18.25 -3.26
N ASN A 135 -6.05 -18.47 -2.11
CA ASN A 135 -6.05 -19.77 -1.43
C ASN A 135 -6.73 -20.87 -2.27
N ALA A 136 -7.82 -20.55 -2.95
CA ALA A 136 -8.47 -21.48 -3.88
C ALA A 136 -7.54 -21.86 -5.04
N ALA A 137 -6.86 -20.88 -5.64
CA ALA A 137 -5.91 -21.13 -6.73
C ALA A 137 -4.70 -21.98 -6.27
N VAL A 138 -4.22 -21.79 -5.04
CA VAL A 138 -3.14 -22.61 -4.46
C VAL A 138 -3.62 -24.05 -4.21
N ALA A 139 -4.84 -24.24 -3.70
CA ALA A 139 -5.40 -25.57 -3.46
C ALA A 139 -5.65 -26.38 -4.75
N GLU A 140 -5.90 -25.70 -5.88
CA GLU A 140 -6.04 -26.33 -7.20
C GLU A 140 -4.70 -26.59 -7.90
N ALA A 141 -3.58 -26.10 -7.36
CA ALA A 141 -2.27 -26.35 -7.93
C ALA A 141 -1.93 -27.85 -7.86
N PRO A 142 -1.49 -28.48 -8.96
CA PRO A 142 -1.10 -29.89 -8.95
C PRO A 142 0.08 -30.10 -7.99
N ASP A 143 -0.07 -31.10 -7.11
CA ASP A 143 1.02 -31.58 -6.27
C ASP A 143 1.98 -32.42 -7.13
N PHE A 144 3.28 -32.17 -7.00
CA PHE A 144 4.31 -32.87 -7.76
C PHE A 144 5.10 -33.78 -6.81
N ASP A 145 4.43 -34.84 -6.33
CA ASP A 145 5.08 -36.04 -5.77
C ASP A 145 5.63 -36.94 -6.89
#